data_AF-A0A2H3CSS3-F1
#
_entry.id   AF-A0A2H3CSS3-F1
#
_cell.length_a   1.000
_cell.length_b   1.000
_cell.length_c   1.000
_cell.angle_alpha   90.00
_cell.angle_beta   90.00
_cell.angle_gamma   90.00
#
_symmetry.space_group_name_H-M   'P 1'
#
loop_
_entity.id
_entity.type
_entity.pdbx_description
1 polymer ?
#
loop_
_entity_poly.entity_id
_entity_poly.type
_entity_poly.pdbx_seq_one_letter_code
_entity_poly.pdbx_strand_id
1 'polypeptide(L)'
;ITKPSLKTHVFFNVVKSVFQKSKDLSNSTTRSGKARKLMTQMVNALGVKMELGAPLICSYLLGFPDRYMNRKFVTFYWHAFVAEARNAWKEGEEKLDEVKVHIKRHMRDIVSILPVEDYIRRLVELSHFSLYEWMCRCERSPNSKLPKSCTEYMLESDVDNFTDTLVDWGDSCTEQSSDKSHEVDVTHDGGSHGDAIGDAPANENKQWMDALGLLPDSQRTLVKTHGTQFTFPNDHPMANTHHVTCHSEKDRHVTNFVGGMLLCSDAGDREFYCSTMMVFFVPW
;
A
#
# COMPACT_ATOMS: atom_id res chain seq x y z
N ILE A 1 4.35 -3.63 17.91
CA ILE A 1 4.66 -4.89 17.19
C ILE A 1 3.52 -5.87 17.47
N THR A 2 2.62 -6.08 16.51
CA THR A 2 1.52 -7.05 16.62
C THR A 2 1.95 -8.39 16.01
N LYS A 3 1.36 -9.50 16.46
CA LYS A 3 1.67 -10.83 15.90
C LYS A 3 1.08 -10.95 14.49
N PRO A 4 1.84 -11.48 13.51
CA PRO A 4 1.33 -11.66 12.16
C PRO A 4 0.25 -12.75 12.12
N SER A 5 -0.75 -12.59 11.26
CA SER A 5 -1.72 -13.64 10.97
C SER A 5 -1.06 -14.78 10.19
N LEU A 6 -1.42 -16.01 10.53
CA LEU A 6 -0.91 -17.20 9.84
C LEU A 6 -1.62 -17.38 8.51
N LYS A 7 -0.86 -17.68 7.46
CA LYS A 7 -1.44 -18.13 6.18
C LYS A 7 -2.22 -19.43 6.41
N THR A 8 -3.40 -19.54 5.80
CA THR A 8 -4.34 -20.65 5.97
C THR A 8 -3.70 -22.04 5.81
N HIS A 9 -2.83 -22.21 4.81
CA HIS A 9 -2.15 -23.49 4.59
C HIS A 9 -1.16 -23.86 5.72
N VAL A 10 -0.49 -22.87 6.33
CA VAL A 10 0.43 -23.10 7.47
C VAL A 10 -0.36 -23.54 8.69
N PHE A 11 -1.50 -22.89 8.95
CA PHE A 11 -2.42 -23.26 10.01
C PHE A 11 -2.84 -24.74 9.90
N PHE A 12 -3.36 -25.16 8.74
CA PHE A 12 -3.80 -26.54 8.54
C PHE A 12 -2.67 -27.57 8.64
N ASN A 13 -1.46 -27.23 8.17
CA ASN A 13 -0.30 -28.10 8.31
C ASN A 13 0.09 -28.33 9.78
N VAL A 14 0.03 -27.30 10.63
CA VAL A 14 0.30 -27.43 12.07
C VAL A 14 -0.75 -28.31 12.75
N VAL A 15 -2.03 -28.07 12.47
CA VAL A 15 -3.14 -28.88 13.00
C VAL A 15 -2.97 -30.35 12.62
N LYS A 16 -2.68 -30.63 11.34
CA LYS A 16 -2.45 -31.99 10.84
C LYS A 16 -1.26 -32.67 11.52
N SER A 17 -0.14 -31.96 11.70
CA SER A 17 1.06 -32.46 12.35
C SER A 17 0.82 -32.84 13.82
N VAL A 18 0.11 -31.98 14.58
CA VAL A 18 -0.26 -32.27 15.98
C VAL A 18 -1.20 -33.48 16.05
N PHE A 19 -2.16 -33.58 15.13
CA PHE A 19 -3.09 -34.71 15.09
C PHE A 19 -2.40 -36.04 14.79
N GLN A 20 -1.45 -36.06 13.86
CA GLN A 20 -0.68 -37.26 13.52
C GLN A 20 0.21 -37.70 14.68
N LYS A 21 0.85 -36.76 15.40
CA LYS A 21 1.69 -37.06 16.58
C LYS A 21 0.90 -37.49 17.81
N SER A 22 -0.37 -37.09 17.91
CA SER A 22 -1.25 -37.40 19.04
C SER A 22 -2.08 -38.67 18.84
N LYS A 23 -1.98 -39.33 17.68
CA LYS A 23 -2.70 -40.57 17.34
C LYS A 23 -2.36 -41.73 18.29
N ASP A 24 -1.18 -41.70 18.92
CA ASP A 24 -0.69 -42.75 19.83
C ASP A 24 -1.05 -42.51 21.32
N LEU A 25 -1.90 -41.52 21.64
CA LEU A 25 -2.36 -41.25 23.02
C LEU A 25 -3.37 -42.31 23.54
N SER A 26 -2.85 -43.48 23.87
CA SER A 26 -3.45 -44.53 24.72
C SER A 26 -2.67 -44.58 26.04
N ASN A 27 -3.19 -44.71 27.27
CA ASN A 27 -4.51 -45.00 27.82
C ASN A 27 -4.55 -44.47 29.27
N SER A 28 -5.54 -43.65 29.66
CA SER A 28 -6.13 -43.55 31.03
C SER A 28 -6.97 -42.28 31.28
N THR A 29 -6.95 -41.26 30.42
CA THR A 29 -7.63 -39.97 30.69
C THR A 29 -9.01 -39.83 30.05
N THR A 30 -9.90 -39.10 30.73
CA THR A 30 -11.25 -38.73 30.25
C THR A 30 -11.19 -38.04 28.89
N ARG A 31 -12.20 -38.27 28.04
CA ARG A 31 -12.30 -37.69 26.68
C ARG A 31 -12.08 -36.17 26.65
N SER A 32 -12.61 -35.47 27.66
CA SER A 32 -12.43 -34.02 27.83
C SER A 32 -10.96 -33.63 28.06
N GLY A 33 -10.23 -34.39 28.89
CA GLY A 33 -8.80 -34.17 29.12
C GLY A 33 -7.95 -34.38 27.85
N LYS A 34 -8.31 -35.38 27.03
CA LYS A 34 -7.65 -35.62 25.73
C LYS A 34 -7.87 -34.46 24.77
N ALA A 35 -9.12 -33.99 24.63
CA ALA A 35 -9.46 -32.85 23.77
C ALA A 35 -8.73 -31.57 24.21
N ARG A 36 -8.72 -31.28 25.52
CA ARG A 36 -8.00 -30.12 26.07
C ARG A 36 -6.50 -30.19 25.75
N LYS A 37 -5.87 -31.34 26.00
CA LYS A 37 -4.44 -31.55 25.72
C LYS A 37 -4.11 -31.32 24.25
N LEU A 38 -4.92 -31.86 23.35
CA LEU A 38 -4.75 -31.72 21.90
C LEU A 38 -4.92 -30.25 21.46
N MET A 39 -5.92 -29.55 22.00
CA MET A 39 -6.13 -28.12 21.72
C MET A 39 -4.97 -27.26 22.24
N THR A 40 -4.48 -27.52 23.44
CA THR A 40 -3.29 -26.83 23.98
C THR A 40 -2.04 -27.10 23.13
N GLN A 41 -1.84 -28.33 22.66
CA GLN A 41 -0.72 -28.65 21.75
C GLN A 41 -0.83 -27.90 20.43
N MET A 42 -2.04 -27.79 19.86
CA MET A 42 -2.29 -27.00 18.65
C MET A 42 -2.00 -25.52 18.89
N VAL A 43 -2.54 -24.92 19.96
CA VAL A 43 -2.32 -23.50 20.28
C VAL A 43 -0.85 -23.21 20.53
N ASN A 44 -0.14 -24.07 21.26
CA ASN A 44 1.30 -23.88 21.51
C ASN A 44 2.10 -23.98 20.21
N ALA A 45 1.80 -24.96 19.35
CA ALA A 45 2.49 -25.12 18.07
C ALA A 45 2.20 -23.96 17.09
N LEU A 46 0.97 -23.45 17.09
CA LEU A 46 0.58 -22.26 16.33
C LEU A 46 1.26 -21.00 16.87
N GLY A 47 1.35 -20.87 18.20
CA GLY A 47 2.03 -19.78 18.88
C GLY A 47 3.47 -19.62 18.41
N VAL A 48 4.23 -20.71 18.36
CA VAL A 48 5.62 -20.71 17.85
C VAL A 48 5.70 -20.26 16.39
N LYS A 49 4.70 -20.60 15.56
CA LYS A 49 4.67 -20.16 14.16
C LYS A 49 4.29 -18.69 13.97
N MET A 50 3.72 -18.05 14.98
CA MET A 50 3.42 -16.63 15.01
C MET A 50 4.55 -15.79 15.65
N GLU A 51 5.61 -16.44 16.14
CA GLU A 51 6.76 -15.73 16.69
C GLU A 51 7.50 -14.99 15.59
N LEU A 52 7.78 -13.72 15.86
CA LEU A 52 8.69 -12.92 15.04
C LEU A 52 10.11 -13.31 15.45
N GLY A 53 10.98 -13.58 14.47
CA GLY A 53 12.37 -13.87 14.76
C GLY A 53 13.02 -12.70 15.51
N ALA A 54 13.88 -12.99 16.50
CA ALA A 54 14.59 -11.95 17.24
C ALA A 54 15.28 -10.90 16.33
N PRO A 55 15.92 -11.26 15.20
CA PRO A 55 16.48 -10.28 14.27
C PRO A 55 15.44 -9.31 13.68
N LEU A 56 14.23 -9.79 13.39
CA LEU A 56 13.14 -8.98 12.86
C LEU A 56 12.60 -8.01 13.93
N ILE A 57 12.47 -8.46 15.17
CA ILE A 57 12.09 -7.60 16.30
C ILE A 57 13.17 -6.53 16.53
N CYS A 58 14.45 -6.89 16.55
CA CYS A 58 15.56 -5.95 16.67
C CYS A 58 15.56 -4.92 15.53
N SER A 59 15.28 -5.34 14.30
CA SER A 59 15.14 -4.44 13.14
C SER A 59 14.07 -3.37 13.37
N TYR A 60 12.90 -3.76 13.90
CA TYR A 60 11.83 -2.81 14.23
C TYR A 60 12.17 -1.92 15.42
N LEU A 61 12.87 -2.44 16.45
CA LEU A 61 13.32 -1.64 17.61
C LEU A 61 14.37 -0.59 17.21
N LEU A 62 15.24 -0.93 16.25
CA LEU A 62 16.17 0.01 15.63
C LEU A 62 15.49 0.95 14.62
N GLY A 63 14.20 0.72 14.34
CA GLY A 63 13.38 1.51 13.43
C GLY A 63 13.79 1.43 11.96
N PHE A 64 14.37 0.29 11.55
CA PHE A 64 14.61 0.01 10.15
C PHE A 64 13.29 -0.21 9.40
N PRO A 65 13.19 0.28 8.14
CA PRO A 65 12.00 0.12 7.32
C PRO A 65 11.82 -1.33 6.88
N ASP A 66 10.57 -1.77 6.75
CA ASP A 66 10.20 -3.14 6.32
C ASP A 66 10.41 -3.39 4.80
N ARG A 67 11.03 -2.44 4.09
CA ARG A 67 11.11 -2.43 2.62
C ARG A 67 12.52 -2.09 2.16
N TYR A 68 13.20 -3.08 1.58
CA TYR A 68 14.43 -2.89 0.81
C TYR A 68 14.07 -2.50 -0.63
N MET A 69 13.67 -1.25 -0.86
CA MET A 69 13.37 -0.77 -2.21
C MET A 69 14.05 0.58 -2.45
N ASN A 70 15.02 0.60 -3.36
CA ASN A 70 15.71 1.81 -3.81
C ASN A 70 14.84 2.66 -4.77
N ARG A 71 13.78 2.06 -5.33
CA ARG A 71 12.87 2.66 -6.30
C ARG A 71 11.43 2.29 -5.95
N LYS A 72 10.49 3.17 -6.27
CA LYS A 72 9.06 2.86 -6.20
C LYS A 72 8.60 2.27 -7.52
N PHE A 73 7.81 1.20 -7.46
CA PHE A 73 7.18 0.60 -8.62
C PHE A 73 5.73 1.09 -8.73
N VAL A 74 5.32 1.48 -9.93
CA VAL A 74 3.95 1.95 -10.20
C VAL A 74 3.31 1.05 -11.25
N THR A 75 2.12 0.54 -10.95
CA THR A 75 1.35 -0.30 -11.87
C THR A 75 0.84 0.52 -13.05
N PHE A 76 1.10 0.05 -14.27
CA PHE A 76 0.73 0.72 -15.51
C PHE A 76 -0.09 -0.20 -16.42
N TYR A 77 -1.38 0.09 -16.57
CA TYR A 77 -2.30 -0.62 -17.47
C TYR A 77 -2.22 -0.08 -18.90
N TRP A 78 -1.21 -0.50 -19.64
CA TRP A 78 -0.80 0.17 -20.87
C TRP A 78 -1.78 0.03 -22.04
N HIS A 79 -2.51 -1.10 -22.12
CA HIS A 79 -3.50 -1.34 -23.18
C HIS A 79 -4.60 -0.27 -23.23
N ALA A 80 -5.00 0.29 -22.08
CA ALA A 80 -6.04 1.32 -22.05
C ALA A 80 -5.61 2.59 -22.80
N PHE A 81 -4.34 2.98 -22.67
CA PHE A 81 -3.79 4.16 -23.35
C PHE A 81 -3.65 3.94 -24.85
N VAL A 82 -3.21 2.76 -25.25
CA VAL A 82 -3.09 2.41 -26.68
C VAL A 82 -4.46 2.30 -27.33
N ALA A 83 -5.43 1.69 -26.65
CA ALA A 83 -6.81 1.61 -27.10
C ALA A 83 -7.41 3.01 -27.31
N GLU A 84 -7.25 3.90 -26.34
CA GLU A 84 -7.75 5.29 -26.44
C GLU A 84 -7.12 6.04 -27.62
N ALA A 85 -5.79 5.95 -27.76
CA ALA A 85 -5.08 6.62 -28.86
C ALA A 85 -5.46 6.05 -30.24
N ARG A 86 -5.65 4.72 -30.36
CA ARG A 86 -6.09 4.10 -31.62
C ARG A 86 -7.55 4.42 -31.92
N ASN A 87 -8.42 4.45 -30.91
CA ASN A 87 -9.83 4.77 -31.05
C ASN A 87 -10.05 6.18 -31.63
N ALA A 88 -9.16 7.14 -31.36
CA ALA A 88 -9.21 8.48 -31.96
C ALA A 88 -9.03 8.50 -33.50
N TRP A 89 -8.44 7.45 -34.08
CA TRP A 89 -8.20 7.32 -35.51
C TRP A 89 -9.17 6.36 -36.21
N LYS A 90 -10.07 5.72 -35.47
CA LYS A 90 -11.11 4.84 -36.04
C LYS A 90 -12.28 5.71 -36.51
N GLU A 91 -12.58 5.69 -37.81
CA GLU A 91 -13.71 6.42 -38.38
C GLU A 91 -14.94 5.50 -38.62
N GLY A 92 -16.14 6.06 -38.53
CA GLY A 92 -17.33 5.59 -39.26
C GLY A 92 -18.11 4.41 -38.67
N GLU A 93 -17.52 3.23 -38.46
CA GLU A 93 -18.25 2.00 -38.06
C GLU A 93 -17.35 0.94 -37.39
N GLU A 94 -16.06 1.22 -37.20
CA GLU A 94 -15.13 0.26 -36.61
C GLU A 94 -15.38 0.04 -35.11
N LYS A 95 -15.33 -1.22 -34.67
CA LYS A 95 -15.49 -1.56 -33.26
C LYS A 95 -14.38 -0.90 -32.44
N LEU A 96 -14.77 -0.01 -31.53
CA LEU A 96 -13.88 0.61 -30.57
C LEU A 96 -13.25 -0.46 -29.67
N ASP A 97 -11.98 -0.26 -29.34
CA ASP A 97 -11.29 -1.12 -28.38
C ASP A 97 -11.85 -0.82 -26.98
N GLU A 98 -12.16 -1.86 -26.22
CA GLU A 98 -12.81 -1.75 -24.92
C GLU A 98 -11.85 -1.15 -23.88
N VAL A 99 -12.18 0.04 -23.35
CA VAL A 99 -11.45 0.67 -22.25
C VAL A 99 -12.23 0.52 -20.95
N LYS A 100 -11.62 -0.12 -19.96
CA LYS A 100 -12.25 -0.34 -18.65
C LYS A 100 -12.32 0.98 -17.87
N VAL A 101 -13.53 1.51 -17.72
CA VAL A 101 -13.84 2.70 -16.91
C VAL A 101 -14.05 2.31 -15.44
N HIS A 102 -13.62 3.18 -14.52
CA HIS A 102 -14.01 3.08 -13.12
C HIS A 102 -15.12 4.07 -12.85
N ILE A 103 -16.25 3.60 -12.32
CA ILE A 103 -17.37 4.49 -12.00
C ILE A 103 -17.27 4.88 -10.53
N LYS A 104 -17.23 6.18 -10.24
CA LYS A 104 -17.20 6.71 -8.88
C LYS A 104 -18.38 7.63 -8.65
N ARG A 105 -19.09 7.43 -7.55
CA ARG A 105 -20.12 8.36 -7.08
C ARG A 105 -19.45 9.49 -6.32
N HIS A 106 -19.60 10.72 -6.80
CA HIS A 106 -19.14 11.92 -6.12
C HIS A 106 -20.35 12.77 -5.71
N MET A 107 -20.64 12.80 -4.41
CA MET A 107 -21.84 13.42 -3.84
C MET A 107 -23.15 12.91 -4.47
N ARG A 108 -23.66 13.60 -5.50
CA ARG A 108 -24.91 13.28 -6.22
C ARG A 108 -24.70 12.86 -7.67
N ASP A 109 -23.47 12.98 -8.18
CA ASP A 109 -23.16 12.72 -9.58
C ASP A 109 -22.33 11.43 -9.72
N ILE A 110 -22.60 10.69 -10.78
CA ILE A 110 -21.87 9.49 -11.16
C ILE A 110 -20.82 9.93 -12.18
N VAL A 111 -19.55 9.84 -11.82
CA VAL A 111 -18.43 10.23 -12.66
C VAL A 111 -17.68 8.98 -13.10
N SER A 112 -17.56 8.79 -14.42
CA SER A 112 -16.62 7.83 -14.98
C SER A 112 -15.20 8.40 -14.89
N ILE A 113 -14.30 7.62 -14.31
CA ILE A 113 -12.89 7.95 -14.16
C ILE A 113 -12.09 6.97 -15.00
N LEU A 114 -11.41 7.51 -16.02
CA LEU A 114 -10.48 6.79 -16.85
C LEU A 114 -9.05 7.09 -16.41
N PRO A 115 -8.19 6.09 -16.15
CA PRO A 115 -6.78 6.34 -15.86
C PRO A 115 -6.04 7.11 -16.98
N VAL A 116 -6.56 7.03 -18.21
CA VAL A 116 -6.01 7.71 -19.39
C VAL A 116 -6.30 9.21 -19.38
N GLU A 117 -7.38 9.62 -18.72
CA GLU A 117 -7.88 10.99 -18.72
C GLU A 117 -6.93 11.96 -18.03
N ASP A 118 -6.21 11.48 -17.01
CA ASP A 118 -5.16 12.22 -16.31
C ASP A 118 -4.03 12.65 -17.28
N TYR A 119 -3.70 11.82 -18.29
CA TYR A 119 -2.66 12.11 -19.28
C TYR A 119 -3.20 12.97 -20.43
N ILE A 120 -4.42 12.71 -20.90
CA ILE A 120 -5.05 13.49 -21.98
C ILE A 120 -5.26 14.93 -21.55
N ARG A 121 -5.81 15.14 -20.35
CA ARG A 121 -6.11 16.47 -19.82
C ARG A 121 -4.96 16.99 -18.93
N ARG A 122 -3.72 16.62 -19.26
CA ARG A 122 -2.52 17.13 -18.56
C ARG A 122 -2.34 18.63 -18.82
N LEU A 123 -1.65 19.31 -17.92
CA LEU A 123 -1.39 20.74 -18.06
C LEU A 123 -0.47 21.02 -19.26
N VAL A 124 -0.63 22.21 -19.85
CA VAL A 124 0.19 22.68 -20.98
C VAL A 124 1.69 22.71 -20.62
N GLU A 125 2.02 22.97 -19.36
CA GLU A 125 3.41 22.94 -18.86
C GLU A 125 4.03 21.54 -18.97
N LEU A 126 3.20 20.49 -18.92
CA LEU A 126 3.59 19.08 -19.02
C LEU A 126 3.26 18.49 -20.41
N SER A 127 2.88 19.33 -21.38
CA SER A 127 2.54 18.90 -22.75
C SER A 127 3.68 18.13 -23.43
N HIS A 128 4.92 18.53 -23.13
CA HIS A 128 6.15 17.93 -23.65
C HIS A 128 6.46 16.54 -23.09
N PHE A 129 5.80 16.10 -22.00
CA PHE A 129 6.05 14.78 -21.45
C PHE A 129 5.41 13.69 -22.32
N SER A 130 6.24 12.73 -22.71
CA SER A 130 5.74 11.46 -23.25
C SER A 130 4.96 10.70 -22.17
N LEU A 131 4.07 9.78 -22.58
CA LEU A 131 3.31 8.98 -21.62
C LEU A 131 4.24 8.20 -20.67
N TYR A 132 5.35 7.68 -21.20
CA TYR A 132 6.34 6.98 -20.40
C TYR A 132 7.00 7.88 -19.34
N GLU A 133 7.30 9.13 -19.67
CA GLU A 133 7.83 10.10 -18.70
C GLU A 133 6.78 10.48 -17.66
N TRP A 134 5.55 10.71 -18.10
CA TRP A 134 4.42 11.00 -17.22
C TRP A 134 4.22 9.89 -16.19
N MET A 135 4.10 8.63 -16.61
CA MET A 135 3.85 7.51 -15.69
C MET A 135 5.00 7.26 -14.72
N CYS A 136 6.21 7.64 -15.10
CA CYS A 136 7.38 7.48 -14.26
C CYS A 136 7.63 8.65 -13.30
N ARG A 137 7.10 9.84 -13.59
CA ARG A 137 7.43 11.05 -12.81
C ARG A 137 6.23 11.65 -12.12
N CYS A 138 5.04 11.52 -12.68
CA CYS A 138 3.85 12.18 -12.20
C CYS A 138 2.91 11.18 -11.51
N GLU A 139 2.38 11.58 -10.35
CA GLU A 139 1.44 10.81 -9.57
C GLU A 139 0.26 11.70 -9.19
N ARG A 140 -0.96 11.18 -9.37
CA ARG A 140 -2.17 11.83 -8.89
C ARG A 140 -2.29 11.66 -7.37
N SER A 141 -2.43 12.77 -6.66
CA SER A 141 -2.63 12.79 -5.21
C SER A 141 -3.92 13.52 -4.84
N PRO A 142 -4.68 13.05 -3.84
CA PRO A 142 -5.84 13.77 -3.32
C PRO A 142 -5.40 15.05 -2.60
N ASN A 143 -6.24 16.08 -2.66
CA ASN A 143 -5.98 17.38 -2.03
C ASN A 143 -6.04 17.30 -0.49
N SER A 144 -6.75 16.31 0.08
CA SER A 144 -6.93 16.12 1.51
C SER A 144 -6.09 14.96 2.07
N LYS A 145 -4.77 15.14 2.18
CA LYS A 145 -3.98 14.32 3.10
C LYS A 145 -3.86 15.04 4.44
N LEU A 146 -4.91 14.96 5.28
CA LEU A 146 -4.71 15.11 6.72
C LEU A 146 -3.85 13.92 7.19
N PRO A 147 -2.75 14.13 7.93
CA PRO A 147 -1.98 13.03 8.49
C PRO A 147 -2.86 12.20 9.42
N LYS A 148 -2.88 10.87 9.27
CA LYS A 148 -3.54 9.92 10.19
C LYS A 148 -2.78 9.82 11.52
N SER A 149 -2.61 10.94 12.21
CA SER A 149 -1.95 11.05 13.51
C SER A 149 -2.67 12.11 14.35
N CYS A 150 -3.95 11.87 14.64
CA CYS A 150 -4.66 12.29 15.85
C CYS A 150 -6.14 12.06 15.59
N THR A 151 -6.68 10.95 16.08
CA THR A 151 -8.13 10.88 16.30
C THR A 151 -8.35 10.01 17.53
N GLU A 152 -8.13 10.64 18.68
CA GLU A 152 -8.74 10.22 19.93
C GLU A 152 -9.87 11.23 20.24
N TYR A 153 -11.04 10.68 20.59
CA TYR A 153 -12.29 11.29 21.10
C TYR A 153 -12.97 12.44 20.30
N MET A 154 -14.03 12.11 19.54
CA MET A 154 -15.43 12.57 19.76
C MET A 154 -16.33 12.36 18.52
N LEU A 155 -17.46 11.67 18.78
CA LEU A 155 -18.78 11.64 18.14
C LEU A 155 -18.93 11.25 16.66
N GLU A 156 -19.71 10.18 16.49
CA GLU A 156 -20.25 9.64 15.24
C GLU A 156 -20.96 10.71 14.41
N SER A 157 -20.42 10.96 13.21
CA SER A 157 -21.22 11.40 12.07
C SER A 157 -20.75 10.61 10.87
N ASP A 158 -21.70 9.92 10.24
CA ASP A 158 -21.49 9.04 9.09
C ASP A 158 -20.88 9.82 7.93
N VAL A 159 -19.57 9.65 7.73
CA VAL A 159 -18.86 10.09 6.52
C VAL A 159 -18.15 8.87 5.97
N ASP A 160 -18.78 8.25 4.97
CA ASP A 160 -18.21 7.17 4.16
C ASP A 160 -16.95 7.66 3.43
N ASN A 161 -15.81 7.56 4.12
CA ASN A 161 -14.50 7.84 3.55
C ASN A 161 -13.86 6.50 3.17
N PHE A 162 -14.31 5.94 2.04
CA PHE A 162 -13.73 4.72 1.45
C PHE A 162 -12.31 5.03 0.97
N THR A 163 -11.34 4.51 1.71
CA THR A 163 -9.92 4.57 1.38
C THR A 163 -9.64 3.82 0.08
N ASP A 164 -8.99 4.50 -0.87
CA ASP A 164 -8.50 3.95 -2.14
C ASP A 164 -7.39 2.93 -1.87
N THR A 165 -7.81 1.71 -1.51
CA THR A 165 -6.96 0.53 -1.47
C THR A 165 -7.54 -0.40 -2.51
N LEU A 166 -6.71 -0.80 -3.46
CA LEU A 166 -7.00 -1.89 -4.40
C LEU A 166 -7.50 -3.10 -3.60
N VAL A 167 -8.82 -3.32 -3.57
CA VAL A 167 -9.42 -4.40 -2.79
C VAL A 167 -9.22 -5.69 -3.57
N ASP A 168 -8.28 -6.49 -3.08
CA ASP A 168 -8.14 -7.92 -3.36
C ASP A 168 -9.35 -8.64 -2.77
N TRP A 169 -10.12 -9.31 -3.62
CA TRP A 169 -11.36 -9.99 -3.21
C TRP A 169 -11.00 -11.32 -2.56
N GLY A 170 -10.76 -11.28 -1.25
CA GLY A 170 -10.54 -12.43 -0.39
C GLY A 170 -11.72 -12.66 0.57
N ASP A 171 -12.29 -13.84 0.46
CA ASP A 171 -13.49 -14.37 1.11
C ASP A 171 -13.54 -14.30 2.67
N SER A 172 -14.76 -14.08 3.17
CA SER A 172 -15.36 -14.63 4.39
C SER A 172 -15.54 -13.77 5.66
N CYS A 173 -16.83 -13.53 5.93
CA CYS A 173 -17.62 -13.58 7.17
C CYS A 173 -16.94 -13.35 8.54
N THR A 174 -17.43 -12.35 9.28
CA THR A 174 -17.22 -12.21 10.73
C THR A 174 -18.53 -11.85 11.43
N GLU A 175 -18.96 -12.72 12.34
CA GLU A 175 -19.93 -12.43 13.39
C GLU A 175 -19.22 -11.88 14.64
N GLN A 176 -19.89 -10.96 15.32
CA GLN A 176 -19.46 -10.27 16.53
C GLN A 176 -19.64 -11.14 17.78
N SER A 177 -18.68 -11.05 18.70
CA SER A 177 -19.00 -11.11 20.13
C SER A 177 -17.99 -10.27 20.92
N SER A 178 -18.49 -9.22 21.55
CA SER A 178 -17.85 -8.43 22.59
C SER A 178 -18.04 -9.12 23.94
N ASP A 179 -17.02 -9.14 24.80
CA ASP A 179 -17.28 -9.12 26.23
C ASP A 179 -16.20 -8.36 27.01
N LYS A 180 -16.66 -7.51 27.93
CA LYS A 180 -15.91 -6.57 28.77
C LYS A 180 -15.77 -7.10 30.19
N SER A 181 -14.66 -6.80 30.87
CA SER A 181 -14.59 -6.48 32.32
C SER A 181 -13.19 -5.92 32.61
N HIS A 182 -13.06 -4.64 32.97
CA HIS A 182 -13.24 -3.96 34.27
C HIS A 182 -11.94 -3.84 35.11
N GLU A 183 -11.67 -2.58 35.44
CA GLU A 183 -10.64 -1.92 36.27
C GLU A 183 -10.18 -2.63 37.55
N VAL A 184 -8.93 -2.35 37.97
CA VAL A 184 -8.62 -1.83 39.32
C VAL A 184 -7.42 -0.87 39.27
N ASP A 185 -7.62 0.30 39.91
CA ASP A 185 -6.75 1.42 40.24
C ASP A 185 -5.84 1.13 41.46
N VAL A 186 -4.58 1.58 41.46
CA VAL A 186 -3.80 1.89 42.69
C VAL A 186 -2.78 3.00 42.40
N THR A 187 -2.75 3.99 43.29
CA THR A 187 -2.02 5.26 43.30
C THR A 187 -0.72 5.24 44.13
N HIS A 188 0.16 6.23 43.86
CA HIS A 188 1.23 6.84 44.70
C HIS A 188 2.41 5.96 45.16
N ASP A 189 3.65 6.40 45.42
CA ASP A 189 4.39 7.69 45.44
C ASP A 189 5.90 7.36 45.51
N GLY A 190 6.78 8.35 45.26
CA GLY A 190 8.08 8.43 45.96
C GLY A 190 9.39 8.38 45.14
N GLY A 191 9.92 9.57 44.83
CA GLY A 191 11.22 10.02 45.36
C GLY A 191 12.57 9.61 44.73
N SER A 192 13.13 10.52 43.91
CA SER A 192 14.49 11.11 43.99
C SER A 192 15.75 10.21 44.05
N HIS A 193 16.60 10.31 43.01
CA HIS A 193 17.99 10.81 43.14
C HIS A 193 18.57 11.15 41.77
N GLY A 194 19.07 12.38 41.62
CA GLY A 194 19.75 12.85 40.42
C GLY A 194 21.24 12.52 40.45
N ASP A 195 21.78 12.27 39.26
CA ASP A 195 23.20 12.48 38.94
C ASP A 195 23.29 13.14 37.57
N ALA A 196 23.92 14.31 37.56
CA ALA A 196 24.11 15.15 36.40
C ALA A 196 25.20 14.57 35.49
N ILE A 197 24.84 14.19 34.27
CA ILE A 197 25.78 13.97 33.17
C ILE A 197 25.49 15.06 32.13
N GLY A 198 26.52 15.85 31.83
CA GLY A 198 26.44 17.07 31.03
C GLY A 198 25.80 16.88 29.65
N ASP A 199 24.98 17.86 29.28
CA ASP A 199 24.35 18.01 27.97
C ASP A 199 25.42 18.18 26.88
N ALA A 200 25.80 17.07 26.24
CA ALA A 200 26.37 17.11 24.91
C ALA A 200 25.26 17.47 23.91
N PRO A 201 25.50 18.36 22.92
CA PRO A 201 24.45 18.82 22.03
C PRO A 201 23.92 17.65 21.18
N ALA A 202 22.74 17.14 21.54
CA ALA A 202 22.03 16.06 20.87
C ALA A 202 21.76 16.30 19.37
N ASN A 203 22.01 17.52 18.88
CA ASN A 203 21.81 17.94 17.51
C ASN A 203 22.86 17.35 16.55
N GLU A 204 24.14 17.30 16.94
CA GLU A 204 25.19 16.73 16.07
C GLU A 204 25.02 15.21 15.95
N ASN A 205 24.61 14.56 17.05
CA ASN A 205 24.36 13.12 17.05
C ASN A 205 23.23 12.70 16.11
N LYS A 206 22.16 13.49 16.04
CA LYS A 206 21.06 13.24 15.11
C LYS A 206 21.48 13.37 13.65
N GLN A 207 22.36 14.33 13.35
CA GLN A 207 22.73 14.63 11.97
C GLN A 207 23.56 13.52 11.32
N TRP A 208 24.54 12.95 12.04
CA TRP A 208 25.32 11.83 11.50
C TRP A 208 24.54 10.50 11.53
N MET A 209 23.69 10.29 12.53
CA MET A 209 22.84 9.10 12.58
C MET A 209 21.81 9.08 11.45
N ASP A 210 21.30 10.25 11.01
CA ASP A 210 20.42 10.37 9.84
C ASP A 210 21.19 10.11 8.55
N ALA A 211 22.40 10.66 8.42
CA ALA A 211 23.28 10.44 7.27
C ALA A 211 23.70 8.96 7.10
N LEU A 212 23.83 8.21 8.21
CA LEU A 212 24.09 6.77 8.22
C LEU A 212 22.81 5.92 8.12
N GLY A 213 21.64 6.53 8.06
CA GLY A 213 20.35 5.83 7.96
C GLY A 213 19.97 5.04 9.23
N LEU A 214 20.56 5.36 10.37
CA LEU A 214 20.36 4.68 11.65
C LEU A 214 19.26 5.30 12.52
N LEU A 215 18.61 6.38 12.08
CA LEU A 215 17.44 6.93 12.78
C LEU A 215 16.19 6.05 12.54
N PRO A 216 15.39 5.82 13.59
CA PRO A 216 14.08 5.18 13.44
C PRO A 216 13.16 6.05 12.58
N ASP A 217 12.32 5.42 11.75
CA ASP A 217 11.42 6.11 10.79
C ASP A 217 10.49 7.16 11.44
N SER A 218 10.21 7.07 12.74
CA SER A 218 9.43 8.08 13.49
C SER A 218 10.20 9.38 13.77
N GLN A 219 11.52 9.34 13.70
CA GLN A 219 12.42 10.46 13.97
C GLN A 219 13.17 10.93 12.72
N ARG A 220 13.16 10.16 11.64
CA ARG A 220 13.58 10.66 10.32
C ARG A 220 12.69 11.83 9.96
N THR A 221 13.31 12.97 9.67
CA THR A 221 12.65 14.00 8.88
C THR A 221 12.20 13.35 7.59
N LEU A 222 10.89 13.17 7.41
CA LEU A 222 10.31 12.85 6.10
C LEU A 222 10.83 13.92 5.14
N VAL A 223 11.87 13.58 4.38
CA VAL A 223 12.31 14.39 3.26
C VAL A 223 11.11 14.39 2.33
N LYS A 224 10.30 15.45 2.40
CA LYS A 224 9.24 15.70 1.43
C LYS A 224 9.97 15.73 0.10
N THR A 225 9.80 14.66 -0.69
CA THR A 225 10.27 14.63 -2.07
C THR A 225 9.75 15.91 -2.72
N HIS A 226 10.67 16.80 -3.11
CA HIS A 226 10.40 18.09 -3.73
C HIS A 226 9.81 17.88 -5.13
N GLY A 227 8.58 17.38 -5.19
CA GLY A 227 7.80 17.30 -6.41
C GLY A 227 7.08 18.61 -6.65
N THR A 228 7.10 19.09 -7.89
CA THR A 228 6.28 20.24 -8.29
C THR A 228 4.83 19.80 -8.35
N GLN A 229 3.94 20.56 -7.71
CA GLN A 229 2.50 20.29 -7.71
C GLN A 229 1.80 21.08 -8.81
N PHE A 230 0.89 20.43 -9.51
CA PHE A 230 0.08 21.00 -10.58
C PHE A 230 -1.39 20.66 -10.35
N THR A 231 -2.27 21.66 -10.48
CA THR A 231 -3.73 21.47 -10.41
C THR A 231 -4.27 21.06 -11.77
N PHE A 232 -5.15 20.07 -11.84
CA PHE A 232 -5.77 19.71 -13.12
C PHE A 232 -6.59 20.87 -13.71
N PRO A 233 -6.78 20.92 -15.04
CA PRO A 233 -7.70 21.85 -15.68
C PRO A 233 -9.15 21.64 -15.19
N ASN A 234 -9.97 22.68 -15.22
CA ASN A 234 -11.38 22.64 -14.76
C ASN A 234 -12.24 21.58 -15.49
N ASP A 235 -11.84 21.19 -16.69
CA ASP A 235 -12.52 20.18 -17.50
C ASP A 235 -12.23 18.74 -17.03
N HIS A 236 -11.24 18.54 -16.15
CA HIS A 236 -10.90 17.22 -15.63
C HIS A 236 -11.90 16.77 -14.54
N PRO A 237 -12.40 15.51 -14.57
CA PRO A 237 -13.42 15.03 -13.63
C PRO A 237 -13.01 15.11 -12.15
N MET A 238 -11.71 15.20 -11.87
CA MET A 238 -11.16 15.28 -10.52
C MET A 238 -10.43 16.59 -10.20
N ALA A 239 -10.64 17.65 -10.98
CA ALA A 239 -9.93 18.92 -10.80
C ALA A 239 -10.02 19.50 -9.38
N ASN A 240 -11.18 19.40 -8.75
CA ASN A 240 -11.41 19.94 -7.40
C ASN A 240 -10.89 19.01 -6.29
N THR A 241 -10.71 17.72 -6.57
CA THR A 241 -10.42 16.70 -5.53
C THR A 241 -8.96 16.24 -5.52
N HIS A 242 -8.27 16.33 -6.65
CA HIS A 242 -6.90 15.84 -6.81
C HIS A 242 -6.00 16.88 -7.49
N HIS A 243 -4.70 16.69 -7.31
CA HIS A 243 -3.63 17.38 -8.03
C HIS A 243 -2.61 16.36 -8.53
N VAL A 244 -1.74 16.79 -9.42
CA VAL A 244 -0.61 16.01 -9.92
C VAL A 244 0.65 16.47 -9.21
N THR A 245 1.42 15.52 -8.66
CA THR A 245 2.77 15.78 -8.18
C THR A 245 3.75 15.18 -9.17
N CYS A 246 4.66 15.98 -9.74
CA CYS A 246 5.71 15.47 -10.61
C CYS A 246 7.07 15.53 -9.92
N HIS A 247 7.76 14.39 -9.92
CA HIS A 247 9.03 14.16 -9.28
C HIS A 247 10.22 14.53 -10.18
N SER A 248 11.35 14.76 -9.53
CA SER A 248 12.64 14.91 -10.19
C SER A 248 13.04 13.59 -10.88
N GLU A 249 13.93 13.65 -11.87
CA GLU A 249 14.44 12.45 -12.55
C GLU A 249 15.14 11.47 -11.59
N LYS A 250 15.76 12.00 -10.52
CA LYS A 250 16.41 11.17 -9.49
C LYS A 250 15.42 10.32 -8.71
N ASP A 251 14.18 10.78 -8.57
CA ASP A 251 13.11 10.11 -7.83
C ASP A 251 12.12 9.38 -8.75
N ARG A 252 12.49 9.17 -10.02
CA ARG A 252 11.67 8.49 -11.01
C ARG A 252 11.21 7.11 -10.52
N HIS A 253 9.91 6.86 -10.69
CA HIS A 253 9.27 5.59 -10.46
C HIS A 253 9.55 4.61 -11.61
N VAL A 254 9.61 3.32 -11.29
CA VAL A 254 9.72 2.24 -12.26
C VAL A 254 8.33 1.74 -12.62
N THR A 255 7.96 1.78 -13.90
CA THR A 255 6.64 1.30 -14.33
C THR A 255 6.61 -0.23 -14.38
N ASN A 256 5.61 -0.81 -13.73
CA ASN A 256 5.25 -2.21 -13.85
C ASN A 256 4.13 -2.35 -14.88
N PHE A 257 4.46 -2.81 -16.08
CA PHE A 257 3.50 -2.94 -17.18
C PHE A 257 2.55 -4.12 -16.93
N VAL A 258 1.25 -3.84 -16.92
CA VAL A 258 0.17 -4.80 -16.73
C VAL A 258 -0.78 -4.77 -17.93
N GLY A 259 -1.23 -5.96 -18.34
CA GLY A 259 -2.15 -6.12 -19.48
C GLY A 259 -1.69 -7.11 -20.54
N GLY A 260 -0.53 -7.76 -20.36
CA GLY A 260 0.02 -8.73 -21.31
C GLY A 260 1.54 -8.62 -21.39
N MET A 261 2.15 -9.42 -22.27
CA MET A 261 3.57 -9.27 -22.58
C MET A 261 3.80 -7.96 -23.32
N LEU A 262 4.90 -7.27 -22.99
CA LEU A 262 5.35 -6.13 -23.79
C LEU A 262 5.64 -6.60 -25.23
N LEU A 263 5.21 -5.81 -26.21
CA LEU A 263 5.33 -6.13 -27.62
C LEU A 263 6.81 -6.20 -28.03
N CYS A 264 7.17 -7.26 -28.75
CA CYS A 264 8.48 -7.40 -29.38
C CYS A 264 8.43 -6.84 -30.81
N SER A 265 9.52 -6.21 -31.26
CA SER A 265 9.63 -5.73 -32.65
C SER A 265 9.57 -6.87 -33.68
N ASP A 266 10.00 -8.06 -33.28
CA ASP A 266 10.29 -9.18 -34.18
C ASP A 266 9.12 -10.18 -34.29
N ALA A 267 8.06 -10.01 -33.48
CA ALA A 267 6.93 -10.93 -33.44
C ALA A 267 5.61 -10.20 -33.16
N GLY A 268 4.56 -10.58 -33.90
CA GLY A 268 3.20 -10.07 -33.72
C GLY A 268 2.79 -9.03 -34.77
N ASP A 269 1.77 -8.25 -34.42
CA ASP A 269 1.24 -7.18 -35.27
C ASP A 269 2.17 -5.96 -35.22
N ARG A 270 2.82 -5.67 -36.35
CA ARG A 270 3.76 -4.54 -36.50
C ARG A 270 3.06 -3.20 -36.35
N GLU A 271 1.83 -3.05 -36.83
CA GLU A 271 1.08 -1.79 -36.71
C GLU A 271 0.71 -1.53 -35.26
N PHE A 272 0.32 -2.58 -34.52
CA PHE A 272 0.07 -2.47 -33.10
C PHE A 272 1.33 -2.16 -32.29
N TYR A 273 2.48 -2.74 -32.65
CA TYR A 273 3.77 -2.38 -32.06
C TYR A 273 4.11 -0.91 -32.30
N CYS A 274 4.07 -0.46 -33.56
CA CYS A 274 4.40 0.93 -33.91
C CYS A 274 3.48 1.93 -33.22
N SER A 275 2.15 1.70 -33.22
CA SER A 275 1.20 2.55 -32.52
C SER A 275 1.46 2.58 -31.01
N THR A 276 1.78 1.44 -30.39
CA THR A 276 2.14 1.38 -28.96
C THR A 276 3.41 2.18 -28.66
N MET A 277 4.46 2.06 -29.48
CA MET A 277 5.69 2.83 -29.31
C MET A 277 5.45 4.34 -29.46
N MET A 278 4.62 4.75 -30.42
CA MET A 278 4.23 6.15 -30.58
C MET A 278 3.48 6.65 -29.33
N VAL A 279 2.52 5.89 -28.82
CA VAL A 279 1.75 6.24 -27.61
C VAL A 279 2.66 6.41 -26.38
N PHE A 280 3.72 5.62 -26.26
CA PHE A 280 4.62 5.68 -25.10
C PHE A 280 5.62 6.82 -25.17
N PHE A 281 6.18 7.09 -26.36
CA PHE A 281 7.37 7.94 -26.49
C PHE A 281 7.14 9.25 -27.25
N VAL A 282 6.01 9.39 -27.93
CA VAL A 282 5.61 10.65 -28.57
C VAL A 282 4.56 11.32 -27.69
N PRO A 283 4.74 12.58 -27.26
CA PRO A 283 3.68 13.32 -26.59
C PRO A 283 2.51 13.57 -27.54
N TRP A 284 1.28 13.33 -27.08
CA TRP A 284 0.04 13.54 -27.84
C TRP A 284 -1.06 14.18 -26.99
#